data_AF-A0A078M1H5-F1
#
_entry.id   AF-A0A078M1H5-F1
#
_cell.length_a   1.000
_cell.length_b   1.000
_cell.length_c   1.000
_cell.angle_alpha   90.00
_cell.angle_beta   90.00
_cell.angle_gamma   90.00
#
_symmetry.space_group_name_H-M   'P 1'
#
loop_
_entity.id
_entity.type
_entity.pdbx_description
1 polymer ?
#
loop_
_entity_poly.entity_id
_entity_poly.type
_entity_poly.pdbx_seq_one_letter_code
_entity_poly.pdbx_strand_id
1 'polypeptide(L)'
;MFALKLLFASTVNGTCMIFEERIIMVQASNPKQAEQMVKLYFVADSYENANGEQNIVTLEAVLDCFEVVDQLPAMHLVEVYSRYLIYDEPTTVEQVIKDYKLNA
;
A
#
# COMPACT_ATOMS: atom_id res chain seq x y z
N MET A 1 -14.12 -11.54 4.29
CA MET A 1 -13.05 -10.56 4.66
C MET A 1 -12.23 -10.31 3.41
N PHE A 2 -11.70 -9.12 3.20
CA PHE A 2 -10.89 -8.80 2.03
C PHE A 2 -9.45 -8.56 2.45
N ALA A 3 -8.52 -9.00 1.63
CA ALA A 3 -7.12 -8.63 1.73
C ALA A 3 -6.78 -7.78 0.51
N LEU A 4 -6.18 -6.62 0.78
CA LEU A 4 -5.85 -5.62 -0.22
C LEU A 4 -4.35 -5.52 -0.32
N LYS A 5 -3.84 -5.70 -1.53
CA LYS A 5 -2.45 -5.47 -1.87
C LYS A 5 -2.29 -4.00 -2.24
N LEU A 6 -1.52 -3.27 -1.45
CA LEU A 6 -1.36 -1.82 -1.55
C LEU A 6 0.07 -1.46 -1.94
N LEU A 7 0.21 -0.42 -2.75
CA LEU A 7 1.49 0.19 -3.08
C LEU A 7 1.61 1.52 -2.34
N PHE A 8 2.66 1.64 -1.53
CA PHE A 8 3.08 2.89 -0.93
C PHE A 8 4.35 3.41 -1.59
N ALA A 9 4.48 4.73 -1.65
CA ALA A 9 5.71 5.41 -2.02
C ALA A 9 6.18 6.29 -0.87
N SER A 10 7.49 6.30 -0.62
CA SER A 10 8.14 7.25 0.27
C SER A 10 8.93 8.25 -0.57
N THR A 11 8.70 9.53 -0.29
CA THR A 11 9.41 10.64 -0.92
C THR A 11 10.21 11.42 0.11
N VAL A 12 11.47 11.70 -0.19
CA VAL A 12 12.34 12.60 0.58
C VAL A 12 12.48 13.88 -0.24
N ASN A 13 12.12 15.04 0.30
CA ASN A 13 12.24 16.33 -0.38
C ASN A 13 11.66 16.33 -1.82
N GLY A 14 10.56 15.60 -2.05
CA GLY A 14 9.89 15.49 -3.35
C GLY A 14 10.49 14.48 -4.33
N THR A 15 11.55 13.76 -3.96
CA THR A 15 12.10 12.66 -4.76
C THR A 15 11.59 11.33 -4.22
N CYS A 16 11.00 10.48 -5.07
CA CYS A 16 10.60 9.13 -4.68
C CYS A 16 11.84 8.27 -4.47
N MET A 17 11.96 7.70 -3.27
CA MET A 17 13.14 6.95 -2.86
C MET A 17 12.86 5.47 -2.71
N ILE A 18 11.65 5.13 -2.23
CA ILE A 18 11.33 3.76 -1.82
C ILE A 18 9.88 3.46 -2.18
N PHE A 19 9.66 2.28 -2.76
CA PHE A 19 8.34 1.69 -2.91
C PHE A 19 8.16 0.57 -1.89
N GLU A 20 6.94 0.44 -1.37
CA GLU A 20 6.60 -0.57 -0.38
C GLU A 20 5.27 -1.23 -0.75
N GLU A 21 5.29 -2.55 -0.83
CA GLU A 21 4.10 -3.38 -1.00
C GLU A 21 3.61 -3.82 0.38
N ARG A 22 2.35 -3.56 0.68
CA ARG A 22 1.70 -4.03 1.92
C ARG A 22 0.45 -4.83 1.62
N ILE A 23 0.15 -5.83 2.45
CA ILE A 23 -1.15 -6.50 2.43
C ILE A 23 -1.90 -6.15 3.70
N ILE A 24 -3.06 -5.50 3.52
CA ILE A 24 -3.95 -5.08 4.61
C ILE A 24 -5.23 -5.89 4.55
N MET A 25 -5.61 -6.51 5.67
CA MET A 25 -6.89 -7.20 5.81
C MET A 25 -7.97 -6.24 6.33
N VAL A 26 -9.10 -6.22 5.64
CA VAL A 26 -10.24 -5.35 5.93
C VAL A 26 -11.53 -6.16 5.96
N GLN A 27 -12.28 -6.00 7.05
CA GLN A 27 -13.65 -6.47 7.11
C GLN A 27 -14.57 -5.49 6.37
N ALA A 28 -15.04 -5.90 5.20
CA ALA A 28 -15.97 -5.15 4.35
C ALA A 28 -17.01 -6.09 3.73
N SER A 29 -18.11 -5.53 3.25
CA SER A 29 -19.21 -6.27 2.59
C SER A 29 -18.93 -6.64 1.15
N ASN A 30 -18.04 -5.92 0.47
CA ASN A 30 -17.64 -6.16 -0.93
C ASN A 30 -16.28 -5.52 -1.23
N PRO A 31 -15.61 -5.89 -2.34
CA PRO A 31 -14.29 -5.36 -2.70
C PRO A 31 -14.25 -3.84 -2.82
N LYS A 32 -15.30 -3.23 -3.40
CA LYS A 32 -15.38 -1.78 -3.60
C LYS A 32 -15.42 -1.03 -2.27
N GLN A 33 -16.15 -1.55 -1.28
CA GLN A 33 -16.14 -0.97 0.07
C GLN A 33 -14.77 -1.13 0.72
N ALA A 34 -14.11 -2.28 0.57
CA ALA A 34 -12.78 -2.50 1.12
C ALA A 34 -11.76 -1.50 0.57
N GLU A 35 -11.77 -1.25 -0.75
CA GLU A 35 -10.93 -0.23 -1.39
C GLU A 35 -11.20 1.18 -0.88
N GLN A 36 -12.47 1.54 -0.71
CA GLN A 36 -12.84 2.85 -0.18
C GLN A 36 -12.34 3.02 1.25
N MET A 37 -12.41 1.98 2.08
CA MET A 37 -11.94 2.01 3.45
C MET A 37 -10.43 2.27 3.53
N VAL A 38 -9.60 1.55 2.74
CA VAL A 38 -8.14 1.78 2.76
C VAL A 38 -7.77 3.17 2.23
N LYS A 39 -8.45 3.66 1.18
CA LYS A 39 -8.21 5.00 0.61
C LYS A 39 -8.58 6.12 1.59
N LEU A 40 -9.59 5.92 2.44
CA LEU A 40 -9.98 6.88 3.47
C LEU A 40 -9.08 6.80 4.71
N TYR A 41 -8.60 5.61 5.04
CA TYR A 41 -7.77 5.38 6.23
C TYR A 41 -6.32 5.84 6.03
N PHE A 42 -5.71 5.49 4.90
CA PHE A 42 -4.33 5.86 4.60
C PHE A 42 -4.27 7.21 3.91
N VAL A 43 -4.15 8.27 4.72
CA VAL A 43 -3.78 9.61 4.27
C VAL A 43 -2.26 9.73 4.14
N ALA A 44 -1.80 10.73 3.39
CA ALA A 44 -0.37 11.04 3.31
C ALA A 44 0.16 11.32 4.73
N ASP A 45 1.21 10.59 5.13
CA ASP A 45 1.85 10.74 6.44
C ASP A 45 3.22 11.39 6.26
N SER A 46 3.55 12.33 7.14
CA SER A 46 4.72 13.19 7.03
C SER A 46 5.52 13.13 8.32
N TYR A 47 6.78 12.71 8.23
CA TYR A 47 7.68 12.64 9.38
C TYR A 47 9.09 13.11 9.05
N GLU A 48 9.79 13.64 10.04
CA GLU A 48 11.21 13.97 9.92
C GLU A 48 12.04 12.70 10.11
N ASN A 49 12.91 12.38 9.17
CA ASN A 49 13.77 11.20 9.24
C ASN A 49 14.99 11.45 10.16
N ALA A 50 15.80 10.41 10.37
CA ALA A 50 16.99 10.51 11.23
C ALA A 50 18.05 11.53 10.75
N ASN A 51 17.98 11.96 9.48
CA ASN A 51 18.86 12.96 8.89
C ASN A 51 18.27 14.39 8.95
N GLY A 52 17.08 14.58 9.54
CA GLY A 52 16.39 15.87 9.57
C GLY A 52 15.64 16.21 8.29
N GLU A 53 15.47 15.27 7.36
CA GLU A 53 14.78 15.50 6.09
C GLU A 53 13.30 15.16 6.20
N GLN A 54 12.47 15.92 5.49
CA GLN A 54 11.04 15.65 5.44
C GLN A 54 10.77 14.44 4.55
N ASN A 55 10.31 13.36 5.18
CA ASN A 55 9.76 12.19 4.53
C ASN A 55 8.25 12.30 4.44
N ILE A 56 7.69 11.90 3.29
CA ILE A 56 6.25 11.77 3.07
C ILE A 56 5.99 10.38 2.53
N VAL A 57 5.05 9.65 3.14
CA VAL A 57 4.58 8.34 2.70
C VAL A 57 3.15 8.45 2.21
N THR A 58 2.91 7.97 1.00
CA THR A 58 1.61 8.05 0.31
C THR A 58 1.15 6.67 -0.15
N LEU A 59 -0.16 6.42 -0.07
CA LEU A 59 -0.79 5.29 -0.76
C LEU A 59 -0.96 5.67 -2.23
N GLU A 60 -0.21 5.01 -3.11
CA GLU A 60 -0.21 5.28 -4.55
C GLU A 60 -1.28 4.47 -5.29
N ALA A 61 -1.47 3.21 -4.91
CA ALA A 61 -2.41 2.34 -5.59
C ALA A 61 -2.92 1.18 -4.72
N VAL A 62 -4.13 0.74 -5.04
CA VAL A 62 -4.57 -0.63 -4.74
C VAL A 62 -4.16 -1.49 -5.93
N LEU A 63 -3.21 -2.39 -5.70
CA LEU A 63 -2.69 -3.30 -6.71
C LEU A 63 -3.60 -4.51 -6.91
N ASP A 64 -4.24 -4.99 -5.86
CA ASP A 64 -5.20 -6.09 -5.93
C ASP A 64 -6.14 -6.11 -4.71
N CYS A 65 -7.28 -6.78 -4.83
CA CYS A 65 -8.26 -6.99 -3.78
C CYS A 65 -8.88 -8.39 -3.91
N PHE A 66 -8.62 -9.25 -2.93
CA PHE A 66 -9.08 -10.64 -2.93
C PHE A 66 -9.87 -10.98 -1.67
N GLU A 67 -10.86 -11.85 -1.84
CA GLU A 67 -11.65 -12.38 -0.72
C GLU A 67 -10.87 -13.48 0.00
N VAL A 68 -10.75 -13.35 1.32
CA VAL A 68 -10.19 -14.38 2.18
C VAL A 68 -11.25 -15.47 2.38
N VAL A 69 -10.92 -16.70 1.95
CA VAL A 69 -11.81 -17.87 2.01
C VAL A 69 -11.92 -18.42 3.44
N ASP A 70 -10.88 -18.25 4.25
CA ASP A 70 -10.86 -18.75 5.62
C ASP A 70 -11.69 -17.92 6.59
N GLN A 71 -12.28 -18.62 7.57
CA GLN A 71 -12.96 -18.01 8.70
C GLN A 71 -11.93 -17.51 9.71
N LEU A 72 -11.42 -16.32 9.44
CA LEU A 72 -10.56 -15.61 10.37
C LEU A 72 -11.40 -14.83 11.41
N PRO A 73 -10.89 -14.64 12.64
CA PRO A 73 -11.55 -13.80 13.63
C PRO A 73 -11.79 -12.39 13.09
N ALA A 74 -12.79 -11.69 13.64
CA ALA A 74 -13.09 -10.31 13.26
C ALA A 74 -11.84 -9.44 13.47
N MET A 75 -11.28 -8.96 12.36
CA MET A 75 -10.08 -8.14 12.32
C MET A 75 -10.40 -6.85 11.56
N HIS A 76 -9.92 -5.73 12.09
CA HIS A 76 -10.16 -4.42 11.50
C HIS A 76 -8.83 -3.79 11.10
N LEU A 77 -8.59 -3.65 9.79
CA LEU A 77 -7.42 -2.96 9.22
C LEU A 77 -6.08 -3.50 9.78
N VAL A 78 -5.84 -4.79 9.58
CA VAL A 78 -4.63 -5.45 10.06
C VAL A 78 -3.64 -5.60 8.92
N GLU A 79 -2.45 -5.03 9.07
CA GLU A 79 -1.31 -5.31 8.20
C GLU A 79 -0.77 -6.71 8.50
N VAL A 80 -0.66 -7.54 7.46
CA VAL A 80 -0.18 -8.93 7.59
C VAL A 80 1.10 -9.21 6.81
N TYR A 81 1.51 -8.26 5.97
CA TYR A 81 2.71 -8.34 5.17
C TYR A 81 3.15 -6.94 4.75
N SER A 82 4.46 -6.72 4.76
CA SER A 82 5.14 -5.55 4.19
C SER A 82 6.46 -5.98 3.55
N ARG A 83 6.77 -5.40 2.40
CA ARG A 83 8.04 -5.59 1.70
C ARG A 83 8.43 -4.34 0.93
N TYR A 84 9.69 -3.93 1.06
CA TYR A 84 10.30 -2.94 0.17
C TYR A 84 10.58 -3.51 -1.22
N LEU A 85 10.23 -2.73 -2.23
CA LEU A 85 10.52 -3.02 -3.64
C LEU A 85 11.81 -2.28 -4.02
N ILE A 86 12.86 -3.05 -4.27
CA ILE A 86 14.20 -2.56 -4.58
C ILE A 86 14.37 -2.57 -6.10
N TYR A 87 14.84 -1.46 -6.65
CA TYR A 87 15.13 -1.28 -8.06
C TYR A 87 16.59 -0.86 -8.23
N ASP A 88 17.27 -1.45 -9.21
CA ASP A 88 18.67 -1.11 -9.53
C ASP A 88 18.76 0.24 -10.27
N GLU A 89 17.69 0.64 -10.95
CA GLU A 89 17.58 1.86 -11.75
C GLU A 89 16.41 2.73 -11.26
N PRO A 90 16.46 4.07 -11.46
CA PRO A 90 15.34 4.95 -11.15
C PRO A 90 14.02 4.46 -11.75
N THR A 91 12.99 4.34 -10.91
CA THR A 91 11.70 3.74 -11.28
C THR A 91 10.55 4.68 -10.95
N THR A 92 9.48 4.65 -11.74
CA THR A 92 8.27 5.47 -11.53
C THR A 92 7.13 4.65 -10.91
N VAL A 93 6.19 5.34 -10.28
CA VAL A 93 4.97 4.73 -9.71
C VAL A 93 4.22 3.89 -10.76
N GLU A 94 4.07 4.42 -11.97
CA GLU A 94 3.37 3.74 -13.06
C GLU A 94 4.04 2.43 -13.47
N GLN A 95 5.38 2.42 -13.48
CA GLN A 95 6.15 1.22 -13.77
C GLN A 95 5.98 0.18 -12.66
N VAL A 96 6.03 0.58 -11.38
CA VAL A 96 5.76 -0.34 -10.26
C VAL A 96 4.35 -0.91 -10.34
N ILE A 97 3.35 -0.08 -10.60
CA ILE A 97 1.96 -0.53 -10.77
C ILE A 97 1.90 -1.56 -11.90
N LYS A 98 2.53 -1.29 -13.04
CA LYS A 98 2.55 -2.23 -14.17
C LYS A 98 3.17 -3.58 -13.82
N ASP A 99 4.25 -3.57 -13.03
CA ASP A 99 4.98 -4.80 -12.68
C ASP A 99 4.29 -5.64 -11.60
N TYR A 100 3.56 -4.99 -10.67
CA TYR A 100 3.02 -5.65 -9.47
C TYR A 100 1.50 -5.74 -9.40
N LYS A 101 0.78 -5.03 -10.28
CA LYS A 101 -0.67 -5.18 -10.44
C LYS A 101 -0.94 -6.49 -11.17
N LEU A 102 -1.79 -7.32 -10.58
CA LEU A 102 -2.23 -8.53 -11.25
C LEU A 102 -3.15 -8.12 -12.41
N ASN A 103 -2.84 -8.60 -13.61
CA ASN A 103 -3.69 -8.39 -14.78
C ASN A 103 -5.05 -9.03 -14.50
N ALA A 104 -6.11 -8.22 -14.52
CA ALA A 104 -7.49 -8.69 -14.54
C ALA A 104 -7.84 -9.31 -15.90
#